data_AF-A0A940Q155-F1
#
_entry.id   AF-A0A940Q155-F1
#
_cell.length_a   1.000
_cell.length_b   1.000
_cell.length_c   1.000
_cell.angle_alpha   90.00
_cell.angle_beta   90.00
_cell.angle_gamma   90.00
#
_symmetry.space_group_name_H-M   'P 1'
#
loop_
_entity.id
_entity.type
_entity.pdbx_description
1 polymer ?
#
loop_
_entity_poly.entity_id
_entity_poly.type
_entity_poly.pdbx_seq_one_letter_code
_entity_poly.pdbx_strand_id
1 'polypeptide(L)'
;MVWILVVIAVIVAWVFIRFLMDFNKQRNVIAAKGGIKTIYKPLIDGLLEYRSARIIQDKKDFVTIGGTFTDPIFNRECGLWSVIIQPTFKLLNVKYQAHIDLGGGETAKQMWDFPINMPQDEILSVIKKKADEFEAYGVFK
;
A
#
# COMPACT_ATOMS: atom_id res chain seq x y z
N MET A 1 -33.88 11.37 27.29
CA MET A 1 -32.83 11.73 26.29
C MET A 1 -31.44 11.23 26.68
N VAL A 2 -30.94 11.48 27.90
CA VAL A 2 -29.59 11.03 28.34
C VAL A 2 -29.40 9.50 28.28
N TRP A 3 -30.41 8.71 28.65
CA TRP A 3 -30.34 7.24 28.60
C TRP A 3 -30.10 6.67 27.19
N ILE A 4 -30.63 7.31 26.14
CA ILE A 4 -30.41 6.89 24.76
C ILE A 4 -28.94 7.12 24.36
N LEU A 5 -28.35 8.25 24.79
CA LEU A 5 -26.94 8.54 24.55
C LEU A 5 -26.01 7.54 25.26
N VAL A 6 -26.35 7.13 26.48
CA VAL A 6 -25.60 6.11 27.22
C VAL A 6 -25.64 4.76 26.50
N VAL A 7 -26.81 4.33 26.00
CA VAL A 7 -26.94 3.07 25.25
C VAL A 7 -26.12 3.12 23.96
N ILE A 8 -26.17 4.23 23.21
CA ILE A 8 -25.36 4.41 22.00
C ILE A 8 -23.87 4.34 22.36
N ALA A 9 -23.43 5.02 23.42
CA ALA A 9 -22.03 5.01 23.85
C ALA A 9 -21.54 3.59 24.21
N VAL A 10 -22.37 2.78 24.89
CA VAL A 10 -22.03 1.39 25.22
C VAL A 10 -21.90 0.52 23.96
N ILE A 11 -22.82 0.67 23.00
CA ILE A 11 -22.77 -0.07 21.72
C ILE A 11 -21.51 0.32 20.94
N VAL A 12 -21.23 1.62 20.82
CA VAL A 12 -20.03 2.11 20.12
C VAL A 12 -18.76 1.59 20.80
N ALA A 13 -18.66 1.66 22.13
CA ALA A 13 -17.52 1.15 22.87
C ALA A 13 -17.33 -0.36 22.65
N TRP A 14 -18.40 -1.15 22.68
CA TRP A 14 -18.33 -2.59 22.41
C TRP A 14 -17.83 -2.86 20.99
N VAL A 15 -18.39 -2.20 19.98
CA VAL A 15 -17.94 -2.35 18.58
C VAL A 15 -16.47 -2.00 18.44
N PHE A 16 -16.02 -0.91 19.08
CA PHE A 16 -14.62 -0.47 19.05
C PHE A 16 -13.67 -1.49 19.70
N ILE A 17 -14.05 -2.06 20.85
CA ILE A 17 -13.27 -3.09 21.54
C ILE A 17 -13.13 -4.36 20.66
N ARG A 18 -14.23 -4.80 20.03
CA ARG A 18 -14.21 -5.94 19.08
C ARG A 18 -13.26 -5.67 17.92
N PHE A 19 -13.34 -4.48 17.33
CA PHE A 19 -12.48 -4.06 16.24
C PHE A 19 -10.99 -4.09 16.64
N LEU A 20 -10.63 -3.54 17.81
CA LEU A 20 -9.26 -3.55 18.31
C LEU A 20 -8.73 -4.97 18.57
N MET A 21 -9.57 -5.86 19.10
CA MET A 21 -9.18 -7.26 19.31
C MET A 21 -8.90 -7.98 18.00
N ASP A 22 -9.75 -7.81 16.99
CA ASP A 22 -9.57 -8.47 15.69
C ASP A 22 -8.37 -7.90 14.93
N PHE A 23 -8.12 -6.59 15.03
CA PHE A 23 -6.91 -5.97 14.49
C PHE A 23 -5.64 -6.54 15.15
N ASN A 24 -5.61 -6.65 16.48
CA ASN A 24 -4.47 -7.23 17.20
C ASN A 24 -4.27 -8.72 16.88
N LYS A 25 -5.35 -9.50 16.74
CA LYS A 25 -5.25 -10.90 16.29
C LYS A 25 -4.61 -11.00 14.92
N GLN A 26 -5.01 -10.15 13.98
CA GLN A 26 -4.40 -10.13 12.65
C GLN A 26 -2.90 -9.85 12.72
N ARG A 27 -2.49 -8.84 13.49
CA ARG A 27 -1.07 -8.50 13.68
C ARG A 27 -0.27 -9.65 14.26
N ASN A 28 -0.82 -10.36 15.25
CA ASN A 28 -0.18 -11.52 15.85
C ASN A 28 -0.05 -12.68 14.85
N VAL A 29 -1.07 -12.92 14.01
CA VAL A 29 -0.99 -13.92 12.94
C VAL A 29 0.07 -13.55 11.91
N ILE A 30 0.16 -12.28 11.52
CA ILE A 30 1.19 -11.78 10.61
C ILE A 30 2.59 -11.97 11.22
N ALA A 31 2.77 -11.59 12.49
CA ALA A 31 4.03 -11.78 13.20
C ALA A 31 4.42 -13.25 13.33
N ALA A 32 3.48 -14.14 13.66
CA ALA A 32 3.70 -15.57 13.75
C ALA A 32 4.10 -16.21 12.41
N LYS A 33 3.66 -15.64 11.29
CA LYS A 33 4.03 -16.05 9.93
C LYS A 33 5.34 -15.42 9.44
N GLY A 34 6.11 -14.77 10.31
CA GLY A 34 7.39 -14.14 9.95
C GLY A 34 7.28 -12.72 9.39
N GLY A 35 6.13 -12.06 9.59
CA GLY A 35 5.90 -10.67 9.17
C GLY A 35 5.46 -10.51 7.73
N ILE A 36 5.14 -9.27 7.36
CA ILE A 36 4.61 -8.92 6.03
C ILE A 36 5.60 -9.26 4.92
N LYS A 37 6.89 -9.02 5.14
CA LYS A 37 7.96 -9.38 4.20
C LYS A 37 7.96 -10.86 3.83
N THR A 38 7.62 -11.74 4.76
CA THR A 38 7.61 -13.18 4.52
C THR A 38 6.32 -13.62 3.83
N ILE A 39 5.17 -13.10 4.28
CA ILE A 39 3.86 -13.45 3.72
C ILE A 39 3.70 -12.95 2.28
N TYR A 40 4.16 -11.73 2.01
CA TYR A 40 4.05 -11.07 0.71
C TYR A 40 5.39 -11.04 -0.05
N LYS A 41 6.26 -12.01 0.24
CA LYS A 41 7.59 -12.08 -0.38
C LYS A 41 7.55 -12.02 -1.92
N PRO A 42 6.73 -12.83 -2.62
CA PRO A 42 6.63 -12.76 -4.08
C PRO A 42 6.23 -11.37 -4.59
N LEU A 43 5.24 -10.74 -3.97
CA LEU A 43 4.79 -9.40 -4.34
C LEU A 43 5.89 -8.35 -4.10
N ILE A 44 6.56 -8.41 -2.95
CA ILE A 44 7.63 -7.47 -2.57
C ILE A 44 8.83 -7.65 -3.48
N ASP A 45 9.30 -8.88 -3.69
CA ASP A 45 10.43 -9.17 -4.57
C ASP A 45 10.13 -8.71 -6.00
N GLY A 46 8.94 -8.99 -6.53
CA GLY A 46 8.54 -8.55 -7.86
C GLY A 46 8.36 -7.03 -8.03
N LEU A 47 8.10 -6.30 -6.93
CA LEU A 47 8.11 -4.84 -6.90
C LEU A 47 9.53 -4.27 -6.72
N LEU A 48 10.44 -5.00 -6.08
CA LEU A 48 11.85 -4.60 -5.96
C LEU A 48 12.60 -4.69 -7.28
N GLU A 49 12.17 -5.58 -8.18
CA GLU A 49 12.66 -5.63 -9.56
C GLU A 49 12.19 -4.44 -10.42
N TYR A 50 11.19 -3.68 -9.95
CA TYR A 50 10.63 -2.57 -10.69
C TYR A 50 11.41 -1.28 -10.42
N ARG A 51 11.88 -0.61 -11.48
CA ARG A 51 12.37 0.79 -11.50
C ARG A 51 13.12 1.27 -10.24
N SER A 52 14.35 0.80 -10.06
CA SER A 52 15.26 1.25 -8.99
C SER A 52 14.62 1.17 -7.58
N ALA A 53 13.76 0.17 -7.36
CA ALA A 53 13.05 0.02 -6.11
C ALA A 53 13.95 -0.40 -4.96
N ARG A 54 13.63 0.15 -3.79
CA ARG A 54 14.20 -0.23 -2.50
C ARG A 54 13.13 -0.18 -1.43
N ILE A 55 13.36 -0.92 -0.35
CA ILE A 55 12.51 -0.85 0.83
C ILE A 55 12.83 0.44 1.58
N ILE A 56 11.87 1.36 1.65
CA ILE A 56 12.01 2.64 2.36
C ILE A 56 11.62 2.45 3.83
N GLN A 57 10.56 1.68 4.10
CA GLN A 57 10.13 1.38 5.47
C GLN A 57 9.68 -0.08 5.59
N ASP A 58 10.05 -0.68 6.72
CA ASP A 58 9.63 -2.01 7.13
C ASP A 58 9.07 -1.92 8.54
N LYS A 59 7.75 -2.07 8.65
CA LYS A 59 7.03 -2.06 9.92
C LYS A 59 6.26 -3.37 10.06
N LYS A 60 5.82 -3.67 11.28
CA LYS A 60 5.03 -4.87 11.58
C LYS A 60 3.75 -4.96 10.76
N ASP A 61 3.17 -3.81 10.43
CA ASP A 61 1.81 -3.70 9.89
C ASP A 61 1.78 -3.18 8.45
N PHE A 62 2.91 -2.69 7.91
CA PHE A 62 3.04 -2.33 6.50
C PHE A 62 4.50 -2.37 6.04
N VAL A 63 4.69 -2.49 4.73
CA VAL A 63 5.98 -2.30 4.06
C VAL A 63 5.81 -1.19 3.02
N THR A 64 6.78 -0.28 2.98
CA THR A 64 6.86 0.77 1.96
C THR A 64 8.05 0.49 1.05
N ILE A 65 7.77 0.32 -0.23
CA ILE A 65 8.76 0.20 -1.31
C ILE A 65 8.72 1.51 -2.07
N GLY A 66 9.85 1.97 -2.60
CA GLY A 66 9.84 3.04 -3.56
C GLY A 66 11.13 3.14 -4.34
N GLY A 67 11.08 3.90 -5.41
CA GLY A 67 12.17 4.06 -6.36
C GLY A 67 12.14 5.42 -7.01
N THR A 68 13.00 5.62 -8.00
CA THR A 68 13.10 6.85 -8.76
C THR A 68 12.60 6.63 -10.17
N PHE A 69 12.00 7.67 -10.76
CA PHE A 69 11.76 7.74 -12.20
C PHE A 69 12.98 8.31 -12.87
N THR A 70 13.37 7.72 -13.99
CA THR A 70 14.45 8.22 -14.84
C THR A 70 13.84 8.64 -16.17
N ASP A 71 14.10 9.90 -16.55
CA ASP A 71 13.74 10.41 -17.87
C ASP A 71 14.55 9.64 -18.94
N PRO A 72 13.90 8.96 -19.89
CA PRO A 72 14.60 8.16 -20.90
C PRO A 72 15.38 9.01 -21.92
N ILE A 73 15.04 10.29 -22.08
CA ILE A 73 15.66 11.21 -23.04
C ILE A 73 16.92 11.84 -22.42
N PHE A 74 16.81 12.33 -21.18
CA PHE A 74 17.90 13.06 -20.52
C PHE A 74 18.72 12.21 -19.53
N ASN A 75 18.29 10.96 -19.29
CA ASN A 75 18.88 10.02 -18.33
C ASN A 75 19.12 10.64 -16.95
N ARG A 76 18.12 11.36 -16.46
CA ARG A 76 18.14 12.06 -15.16
C ARG A 76 16.96 11.61 -14.32
N GLU A 77 17.16 11.61 -13.02
CA GLU A 77 16.05 11.38 -12.09
C GLU A 77 15.05 12.54 -12.22
N CYS A 78 13.80 12.22 -12.52
CA CYS A 78 12.72 13.18 -12.75
C CYS A 78 11.56 13.03 -11.77
N GLY A 79 11.65 12.08 -10.84
CA GLY A 79 10.60 11.88 -9.84
C GLY A 79 10.87 10.70 -8.92
N LEU A 80 9.98 10.55 -7.96
CA LEU A 80 9.98 9.49 -6.95
C LEU A 80 8.64 8.75 -7.01
N TRP A 81 8.67 7.45 -6.81
CA TRP A 81 7.45 6.67 -6.58
C TRP A 81 7.57 5.84 -5.31
N SER A 82 6.43 5.54 -4.72
CA SER A 82 6.33 4.64 -3.57
C SER A 82 5.04 3.83 -3.60
N VAL A 83 5.13 2.60 -3.12
CA VAL A 83 4.02 1.68 -2.90
C VAL A 83 4.03 1.28 -1.43
N ILE A 84 2.91 1.49 -0.74
CA ILE A 84 2.68 1.01 0.62
C ILE A 84 1.80 -0.23 0.53
N ILE A 85 2.28 -1.34 1.07
CA ILE A 85 1.55 -2.61 1.17
C ILE A 85 1.12 -2.79 2.62
N GLN A 86 -0.19 -2.78 2.85
CA GLN A 86 -0.77 -2.85 4.18
C GLN A 86 -1.94 -3.86 4.22
N PRO A 87 -1.73 -5.07 4.76
CA PRO A 87 -2.83 -6.01 4.99
C PRO A 87 -3.77 -5.49 6.08
N THR A 88 -5.07 -5.50 5.81
CA THR A 88 -6.13 -5.03 6.71
C THR A 88 -7.33 -6.00 6.66
N PHE A 89 -7.54 -6.74 7.75
CA PHE A 89 -8.49 -7.85 7.86
C PHE A 89 -8.42 -8.89 6.70
N LYS A 90 -9.33 -8.80 5.73
CA LYS A 90 -9.42 -9.71 4.57
C LYS A 90 -8.94 -9.07 3.26
N LEU A 91 -8.43 -7.84 3.34
CA LEU A 91 -7.98 -7.08 2.20
C LEU A 91 -6.48 -6.77 2.32
N LEU A 92 -5.83 -6.64 1.18
CA LEU A 92 -4.52 -6.05 1.03
C LEU A 92 -4.72 -4.65 0.45
N ASN A 93 -4.49 -3.64 1.28
CA ASN A 93 -4.54 -2.25 0.83
C ASN A 93 -3.17 -1.90 0.23
N VAL A 94 -3.20 -1.40 -1.00
CA VAL A 94 -2.01 -0.97 -1.74
C VAL A 94 -2.18 0.51 -2.07
N LYS A 95 -1.29 1.34 -1.53
CA LYS A 95 -1.29 2.78 -1.79
C LYS A 95 -0.10 3.12 -2.67
N TYR A 96 -0.34 3.62 -3.87
CA TYR A 96 0.68 4.11 -4.77
C TYR A 96 0.75 5.63 -4.70
N GLN A 97 1.97 6.16 -4.64
CA GLN A 97 2.23 7.59 -4.74
C GLN A 97 3.36 7.82 -5.72
N ALA A 98 3.17 8.73 -6.66
CA ALA A 98 4.20 9.19 -7.58
C ALA A 98 4.32 10.70 -7.46
N HIS A 99 5.54 11.20 -7.36
CA HIS A 99 5.86 12.61 -7.36
C HIS A 99 6.81 12.87 -8.52
N ILE A 100 6.45 13.77 -9.43
CA ILE A 100 7.23 14.04 -10.64
C ILE A 100 7.61 15.51 -10.64
N ASP A 101 8.91 15.75 -10.66
CA ASP A 101 9.48 17.09 -10.60
C ASP A 101 9.96 17.53 -11.98
N LEU A 102 8.99 17.70 -12.88
CA LEU A 102 9.17 18.26 -14.22
C LEU A 102 8.64 19.70 -14.29
N GLY A 103 9.06 20.55 -13.33
CA GLY A 103 8.77 21.99 -13.36
C GLY A 103 7.44 22.44 -12.76
N GLY A 104 6.67 21.51 -12.16
CA GLY A 104 5.39 21.81 -11.49
C GLY A 104 5.08 20.96 -10.25
N GLY A 105 5.89 19.93 -9.95
CA GLY A 105 5.75 19.10 -8.75
C GLY A 105 4.41 18.37 -8.65
N GLU A 106 4.02 17.63 -9.69
CA GLU A 106 2.77 16.88 -9.66
C GLU A 106 2.87 15.66 -8.75
N THR A 107 1.86 15.49 -7.89
CA THR A 107 1.77 14.34 -6.98
C THR A 107 0.51 13.55 -7.25
N ALA A 108 0.70 12.32 -7.68
CA ALA A 108 -0.37 11.37 -7.89
C ALA A 108 -0.48 10.39 -6.75
N LYS A 109 -1.72 10.08 -6.37
CA LYS A 109 -2.01 9.08 -5.33
C LYS A 109 -3.12 8.17 -5.82
N GLN A 110 -2.88 6.87 -5.74
CA GLN A 110 -3.90 5.85 -5.98
C GLN A 110 -3.96 4.89 -4.80
N MET A 111 -5.14 4.33 -4.58
CA MET A 111 -5.35 3.29 -3.58
C MET A 111 -6.14 2.16 -4.23
N TRP A 112 -5.69 0.94 -4.02
CA TRP A 112 -6.34 -0.27 -4.49
C TRP A 112 -6.47 -1.25 -3.34
N ASP A 113 -7.60 -1.95 -3.29
CA ASP A 113 -7.86 -3.01 -2.33
C ASP A 113 -7.94 -4.34 -3.07
N PHE A 114 -7.16 -5.31 -2.62
CA PHE A 114 -7.17 -6.66 -3.18
C PHE A 114 -7.64 -7.67 -2.13
N PRO A 115 -8.42 -8.69 -2.50
CA PRO A 115 -8.70 -9.81 -1.61
C PRO A 115 -7.40 -10.51 -1.18
N ILE A 116 -7.26 -10.87 0.11
CA ILE A 116 -6.03 -11.50 0.62
C ILE A 116 -5.74 -12.89 0.02
N ASN A 117 -6.75 -13.53 -0.57
CA ASN A 117 -6.65 -14.82 -1.25
C ASN A 117 -6.33 -14.69 -2.75
N MET A 118 -6.26 -13.48 -3.29
CA MET A 118 -5.88 -13.25 -4.68
C MET A 118 -4.39 -13.62 -4.89
N PRO A 119 -4.05 -14.29 -6.00
CA PRO A 119 -2.66 -14.59 -6.33
C PRO A 119 -1.77 -13.33 -6.36
N GLN A 120 -0.58 -13.42 -5.77
CA GLN A 120 0.31 -12.26 -5.61
C GLN A 120 0.91 -11.76 -6.93
N ASP A 121 1.11 -12.67 -7.88
CA ASP A 121 1.52 -12.39 -9.27
C ASP A 121 0.44 -11.61 -10.02
N GLU A 122 -0.84 -11.96 -9.81
CA GLU A 122 -1.97 -11.22 -10.38
C GLU A 122 -2.01 -9.79 -9.82
N ILE A 123 -1.89 -9.64 -8.48
CA ILE A 123 -1.82 -8.34 -7.82
C ILE A 123 -0.65 -7.51 -8.37
N LEU A 124 0.54 -8.12 -8.52
CA LEU A 124 1.72 -7.47 -9.06
C LEU A 124 1.48 -6.96 -10.49
N SER A 125 0.84 -7.77 -11.34
CA SER A 125 0.54 -7.41 -12.73
C SER A 125 -0.41 -6.20 -12.80
N VAL A 126 -1.41 -6.15 -11.92
CA VAL A 126 -2.35 -5.03 -11.83
C VAL A 126 -1.65 -3.76 -11.35
N ILE A 127 -0.78 -3.87 -10.33
CA ILE A 127 -0.03 -2.70 -9.82
C ILE A 127 0.90 -2.15 -10.90
N LYS A 128 1.69 -2.99 -11.57
CA LYS A 128 2.60 -2.58 -12.63
C LYS A 128 1.85 -1.91 -13.78
N LYS A 129 0.80 -2.56 -14.30
CA LYS A 129 -0.03 -2.02 -15.38
C LYS A 129 -0.62 -0.66 -15.01
N LYS A 130 -1.19 -0.51 -13.82
CA LYS A 130 -1.78 0.77 -13.39
C LYS A 130 -0.74 1.85 -13.13
N ALA A 131 0.45 1.49 -12.64
CA ALA A 131 1.56 2.42 -12.48
C ALA A 131 2.06 2.92 -13.84
N ASP A 132 2.18 2.02 -14.84
CA ASP A 132 2.57 2.36 -16.21
C ASP A 132 1.51 3.21 -16.92
N GLU A 133 0.22 2.89 -16.79
CA GLU A 133 -0.88 3.70 -17.34
C GLU A 133 -0.87 5.12 -16.77
N PHE A 134 -0.55 5.25 -15.48
CA PHE A 134 -0.48 6.54 -14.83
C PHE A 134 0.68 7.39 -15.36
N GLU A 135 1.78 6.75 -15.73
CA GLU A 135 2.92 7.40 -16.37
C GLU A 135 2.62 7.79 -17.83
N ALA A 136 2.01 6.89 -18.61
CA ALA A 136 1.75 7.11 -20.04
C ALA A 136 0.68 8.18 -20.31
N TYR A 137 -0.33 8.32 -19.42
CA TYR A 137 -1.48 9.20 -19.64
C TYR A 137 -1.56 10.41 -18.70
N GLY A 138 -0.81 10.41 -17.59
CA GLY A 138 -0.82 11.48 -16.61
C GLY A 138 0.38 12.42 -16.64
N VAL A 139 1.50 12.03 -17.27
CA VAL A 139 2.80 12.73 -17.15
C VAL A 139 3.24 13.42 -18.45
N PHE A 140 2.69 13.00 -19.60
CA PHE A 140 2.99 13.59 -20.91
C PHE A 140 1.87 14.49 -21.46
N LYS A 141 1.03 15.05 -20.58
CA LYS A 141 0.04 16.05 -20.97
C LYS A 141 0.40 17.43 -20.46
#